data_AF-F2XKJ2-F1
#
_entry.id   AF-F2XKJ2-F1
#
_cell.length_a   1.000
_cell.length_b   1.000
_cell.length_c   1.000
_cell.angle_alpha   90.00
_cell.angle_beta   90.00
_cell.angle_gamma   90.00
#
_symmetry.space_group_name_H-M   'P 1'
#
loop_
_entity.id
_entity.type
_entity.pdbx_description
1 polymer ?
#
loop_
_entity_poly.entity_id
_entity_poly.type
_entity_poly.pdbx_seq_one_letter_code
_entity_poly.pdbx_strand_id
1 'polypeptide(L)'
;WFNYLAFDVIGDLAFGAPFGMLSSGADIAEVRASADSPPVYASAIEILNRRGEVSAAIGILPALKPWASWMPDPFFRNGSKSVQQLAGIAIARVRERLERQPYGKDLENGRKDLLARLMEGRDDNGAPLGREELTAEALTQLIAGSDTTSNSSCALLFHVVRTDGGRVLRRLQAELDAALPAGKDVPTFDDVRNLPYLQSVLNETLRHHSTSGIGLPRQIPADSAGITLHGHYFPPG
;
A
#
# COMPACT_ATOMS: atom_id res chain seq x y z
N TRP A 1 -6.95 -13.93 1.63
CA TRP A 1 -8.06 -13.27 0.91
C TRP A 1 -8.02 -11.76 0.98
N PHE A 2 -8.15 -11.08 2.12
CA PHE A 2 -8.07 -9.60 2.15
C PHE A 2 -6.75 -9.04 1.63
N ASN A 3 -5.61 -9.68 1.94
CA ASN A 3 -4.33 -9.33 1.32
C ASN A 3 -4.40 -9.43 -0.21
N TYR A 4 -4.90 -10.55 -0.74
CA TYR A 4 -5.00 -10.78 -2.18
C TYR A 4 -5.88 -9.74 -2.86
N LEU A 5 -7.01 -9.41 -2.25
CA LEU A 5 -7.91 -8.35 -2.73
C LEU A 5 -7.21 -6.99 -2.75
N ALA A 6 -6.53 -6.61 -1.67
CA ALA A 6 -5.84 -5.33 -1.59
C ALA A 6 -4.70 -5.23 -2.62
N PHE A 7 -3.91 -6.29 -2.79
CA PHE A 7 -2.86 -6.37 -3.82
C PHE A 7 -3.44 -6.27 -5.23
N ASP A 8 -4.50 -7.01 -5.55
CA ASP A 8 -5.11 -6.96 -6.88
C ASP A 8 -5.75 -5.61 -7.18
N VAL A 9 -6.45 -5.01 -6.21
CA VAL A 9 -7.08 -3.68 -6.36
C VAL A 9 -6.01 -2.60 -6.53
N ILE A 10 -4.98 -2.56 -5.68
CA ILE A 10 -3.92 -1.55 -5.83
C ILE A 10 -3.11 -1.79 -7.09
N GLY A 11 -2.88 -3.03 -7.49
CA GLY A 11 -2.21 -3.35 -8.75
C GLY A 11 -2.98 -2.83 -9.95
N ASP A 12 -4.28 -3.05 -9.98
CA ASP A 12 -5.14 -2.57 -11.05
C ASP A 12 -5.22 -1.03 -11.08
N LEU A 13 -5.36 -0.39 -9.92
CA LEU A 13 -5.45 1.08 -9.82
C LEU A 13 -4.12 1.78 -10.12
N ALA A 14 -3.00 1.22 -9.64
CA ALA A 14 -1.67 1.78 -9.78
C ALA A 14 -1.06 1.50 -11.15
N PHE A 15 -1.12 0.24 -11.59
CA PHE A 15 -0.37 -0.29 -12.72
C PHE A 15 -1.26 -0.74 -13.87
N GLY A 16 -2.57 -0.54 -13.78
CA GLY A 16 -3.50 -0.93 -14.83
C GLY A 16 -3.70 -2.44 -14.98
N ALA A 17 -3.17 -3.26 -14.06
CA ALA A 17 -3.36 -4.70 -14.04
C ALA A 17 -3.24 -5.28 -12.62
N PRO A 18 -4.14 -6.22 -12.21
CA PRO A 18 -4.03 -6.90 -10.93
C PRO A 18 -2.81 -7.83 -10.88
N PHE A 19 -2.41 -8.23 -9.67
CA PHE A 19 -1.34 -9.22 -9.49
C PHE A 19 -1.80 -10.65 -9.81
N GLY A 20 -3.11 -10.91 -9.77
CA GLY A 20 -3.70 -12.22 -10.00
C GLY A 20 -3.73 -13.09 -8.74
N MET A 21 -3.60 -12.50 -7.55
CA MET A 21 -3.58 -13.27 -6.30
C MET A 21 -4.96 -13.83 -5.95
N LEU A 22 -6.05 -13.13 -6.29
CA LEU A 22 -7.41 -13.64 -6.09
C LEU A 22 -7.72 -14.82 -7.01
N SER A 23 -7.36 -14.72 -8.29
CA SER A 23 -7.65 -15.75 -9.29
C SER A 23 -6.82 -17.01 -9.08
N SER A 24 -5.55 -16.86 -8.70
CA SER A 24 -4.67 -17.98 -8.39
C SER A 24 -4.88 -18.54 -6.97
N GLY A 25 -5.45 -17.76 -6.05
CA GLY A 25 -5.53 -18.09 -4.63
C GLY A 25 -4.17 -18.15 -3.94
N ALA A 26 -3.12 -17.57 -4.55
CA ALA A 26 -1.74 -17.69 -4.10
C ALA A 26 -1.07 -16.34 -3.93
N ASP A 27 -0.23 -16.21 -2.90
CA ASP A 27 0.65 -15.07 -2.70
C ASP A 27 1.91 -15.22 -3.56
N ILE A 28 1.78 -14.86 -4.83
CA ILE A 28 2.87 -14.93 -5.79
C ILE A 28 2.90 -13.64 -6.58
N ALA A 29 4.06 -12.97 -6.58
CA ALA A 29 4.34 -11.84 -7.45
C ALA A 29 5.65 -12.05 -8.19
N GLU A 30 5.72 -11.45 -9.37
CA GLU A 30 6.95 -11.33 -10.14
C GLU A 30 7.88 -10.30 -9.48
N VAL A 31 9.15 -10.65 -9.36
CA VAL A 31 10.23 -9.83 -8.83
C VAL A 31 11.35 -9.80 -9.86
N ARG A 32 11.91 -8.62 -10.12
CA ARG A 32 13.11 -8.48 -10.96
C ARG A 32 14.18 -7.64 -10.28
N ALA A 33 15.44 -8.04 -10.40
CA ALA A 33 16.57 -7.26 -9.89
C ALA A 33 16.77 -5.93 -10.66
N SER A 34 16.49 -5.95 -11.97
CA SER A 34 16.41 -4.79 -12.86
C SER A 34 15.35 -5.07 -13.93
N ALA A 35 14.89 -4.08 -14.68
CA ALA A 35 13.84 -4.34 -15.69
C ALA A 35 14.24 -5.44 -16.67
N ASP A 36 15.50 -5.51 -17.08
CA ASP A 36 15.99 -6.47 -18.08
C ASP A 36 16.39 -7.82 -17.47
N SER A 37 16.47 -7.92 -16.13
CA SER A 37 16.79 -9.17 -15.43
C SER A 37 15.66 -10.19 -15.59
N PRO A 38 15.94 -11.50 -15.62
CA PRO A 38 14.91 -12.54 -15.67
C PRO A 38 13.98 -12.45 -14.45
N PRO A 39 12.69 -12.82 -14.61
CA PRO A 39 11.74 -12.79 -13.50
C PRO A 39 12.03 -13.93 -12.53
N VAL A 40 11.87 -13.63 -11.24
CA VAL A 40 11.71 -14.65 -10.20
C VAL A 40 10.36 -14.44 -9.52
N TYR A 41 9.83 -15.48 -8.89
CA TYR A 41 8.52 -15.42 -8.23
C TYR A 41 8.70 -15.60 -6.73
N ALA A 42 8.04 -14.74 -5.95
CA ALA A 42 8.13 -14.76 -4.49
C ALA A 42 6.82 -14.30 -3.85
N SER A 43 6.70 -14.56 -2.54
CA SER A 43 5.59 -14.10 -1.70
C SER A 43 5.69 -12.59 -1.49
N ALA A 44 4.76 -11.84 -2.08
CA ALA A 44 4.75 -10.39 -2.00
C ALA A 44 4.38 -9.91 -0.60
N ILE A 45 3.44 -10.61 0.06
CA ILE A 45 2.99 -10.28 1.41
C ILE A 45 4.12 -10.52 2.41
N GLU A 46 4.82 -11.65 2.33
CA GLU A 46 5.97 -11.93 3.21
C GLU A 46 7.09 -10.91 3.00
N ILE A 47 7.41 -10.60 1.74
CA ILE A 47 8.39 -9.57 1.40
C ILE A 47 7.99 -8.23 2.02
N LEU A 48 6.73 -7.81 1.86
CA LEU A 48 6.24 -6.53 2.35
C LEU A 48 6.29 -6.45 3.88
N ASN A 49 5.80 -7.48 4.58
CA ASN A 49 5.79 -7.54 6.04
C ASN A 49 7.20 -7.49 6.61
N ARG A 50 8.10 -8.36 6.10
CA ARG A 50 9.49 -8.41 6.58
C ARG A 50 10.26 -7.12 6.29
N ARG A 51 9.99 -6.48 5.14
CA ARG A 51 10.49 -5.13 4.83
C ARG A 51 9.98 -4.11 5.85
N GLY A 52 8.71 -4.17 6.23
CA GLY A 52 8.09 -3.28 7.21
C GLY A 52 8.78 -3.34 8.57
N GLU A 53 8.92 -4.54 9.12
CA GLU A 53 9.54 -4.79 10.42
C GLU A 53 10.98 -4.29 10.51
N VAL A 54 11.82 -4.65 9.53
CA VAL A 54 13.23 -4.23 9.53
C VAL A 54 13.38 -2.73 9.34
N SER A 55 12.52 -2.11 8.51
CA SER A 55 12.57 -0.68 8.25
C SER A 55 12.16 0.12 9.49
N ALA A 56 11.19 -0.36 10.25
CA ALA A 56 10.80 0.24 11.52
C ALA A 56 11.94 0.16 12.55
N ALA A 57 12.58 -1.00 12.69
CA ALA A 57 13.71 -1.18 13.61
C ALA A 57 14.91 -0.28 13.24
N ILE A 58 15.30 -0.24 11.95
CA ILE A 58 16.39 0.62 11.48
C ILE A 58 16.00 2.10 11.57
N GLY A 59 14.73 2.44 11.40
CA GLY A 59 14.23 3.82 11.54
C GLY A 59 14.40 4.37 12.96
N ILE A 60 14.27 3.52 13.98
CA ILE A 60 14.49 3.89 15.39
C ILE A 60 16.00 4.03 15.70
N LEU A 61 16.85 3.24 15.02
CA LEU A 61 18.30 3.27 15.19
C LEU A 61 19.02 3.46 13.84
N PRO A 62 19.00 4.67 13.25
CA PRO A 62 19.55 4.92 11.91
C PRO A 62 21.03 4.58 11.77
N ALA A 63 21.79 4.64 12.88
CA ALA A 63 23.20 4.26 12.94
C ALA A 63 23.45 2.78 12.56
N LEU A 64 22.44 1.90 12.65
CA LEU A 64 22.54 0.50 12.23
C LEU A 64 22.40 0.32 10.72
N LYS A 65 21.84 1.30 10.00
CA LYS A 65 21.53 1.19 8.56
C LYS A 65 22.73 0.75 7.70
N PRO A 66 23.95 1.31 7.87
CA PRO A 66 25.09 0.89 7.05
C PRO A 66 25.46 -0.58 7.26
N TRP A 67 25.26 -1.09 8.48
CA TRP A 67 25.71 -2.41 8.90
C TRP A 67 24.65 -3.50 8.71
N ALA A 68 23.39 -3.12 8.49
CA ALA A 68 22.25 -4.01 8.50
C ALA A 68 22.36 -5.21 7.54
N SER A 69 22.94 -5.02 6.36
CA SER A 69 23.12 -6.08 5.37
C SER A 69 24.24 -7.06 5.74
N TRP A 70 25.17 -6.67 6.60
CA TRP A 70 26.32 -7.48 7.04
C TRP A 70 26.11 -8.13 8.41
N MET A 71 25.06 -7.75 9.14
CA MET A 71 24.73 -8.39 10.40
C MET A 71 24.38 -9.88 10.17
N PRO A 72 24.90 -10.80 11.02
CA PRO A 72 24.64 -12.23 10.88
C PRO A 72 23.19 -12.60 11.23
N ASP A 73 22.48 -11.71 11.92
CA ASP A 73 21.09 -11.90 12.33
C ASP A 73 20.15 -11.96 11.10
N PRO A 74 19.35 -13.04 10.94
CA PRO A 74 18.42 -13.20 9.84
C PRO A 74 17.39 -12.07 9.71
N PHE A 75 16.99 -11.42 10.81
CA PHE A 75 16.07 -10.29 10.80
C PHE A 75 16.59 -9.16 9.91
N PHE A 76 17.84 -8.73 10.14
CA PHE A 76 18.45 -7.64 9.37
C PHE A 76 18.89 -8.08 7.98
N ARG A 77 19.54 -9.25 7.86
CA ARG A 77 20.03 -9.75 6.56
C ARG A 77 18.89 -10.06 5.59
N ASN A 78 17.86 -10.79 6.04
CA ASN A 78 16.73 -11.11 5.19
C ASN A 78 15.80 -9.91 5.01
N GLY A 79 15.65 -9.06 6.02
CA GLY A 79 14.93 -7.79 5.89
C GLY A 79 15.54 -6.88 4.82
N SER A 80 16.87 -6.73 4.81
CA SER A 80 17.56 -5.96 3.76
C SER A 80 17.34 -6.52 2.36
N LYS A 81 17.29 -7.86 2.24
CA LYS A 81 16.91 -8.51 0.97
C LYS A 81 15.46 -8.23 0.61
N SER A 82 14.53 -8.27 1.56
CA SER A 82 13.11 -7.96 1.31
C SER A 82 12.89 -6.51 0.87
N VAL A 83 13.69 -5.55 1.36
CA VAL A 83 13.69 -4.17 0.84
C VAL A 83 14.01 -4.15 -0.66
N GLN A 84 15.05 -4.88 -1.09
CA GLN A 84 15.44 -4.97 -2.49
C GLN A 84 14.40 -5.73 -3.33
N GLN A 85 13.86 -6.84 -2.81
CA GLN A 85 12.85 -7.63 -3.51
C GLN A 85 11.55 -6.85 -3.71
N LEU A 86 11.13 -6.03 -2.73
CA LEU A 86 9.94 -5.21 -2.86
C LEU A 86 10.10 -4.14 -3.97
N ALA A 87 11.28 -3.51 -4.06
CA ALA A 87 11.62 -2.66 -5.20
C ALA A 87 11.57 -3.45 -6.52
N GLY A 88 12.02 -4.71 -6.51
CA GLY A 88 11.93 -5.60 -7.65
C GLY A 88 10.52 -5.95 -8.11
N ILE A 89 9.53 -5.96 -7.21
CA ILE A 89 8.11 -6.09 -7.56
C ILE A 89 7.64 -4.85 -8.32
N ALA A 90 7.98 -3.66 -7.81
CA ALA A 90 7.64 -2.40 -8.48
C ALA A 90 8.30 -2.29 -9.87
N ILE A 91 9.57 -2.70 -9.99
CA ILE A 91 10.28 -2.75 -11.28
C ILE A 91 9.55 -3.65 -12.28
N ALA A 92 9.12 -4.85 -11.86
CA ALA A 92 8.39 -5.78 -12.72
C ALA A 92 7.08 -5.17 -13.22
N ARG A 93 6.30 -4.55 -12.33
CA ARG A 93 5.02 -3.90 -12.67
C ARG A 93 5.19 -2.69 -13.59
N VAL A 94 6.14 -1.81 -13.30
CA VAL A 94 6.42 -0.64 -14.16
C VAL A 94 6.91 -1.09 -15.53
N ARG A 95 7.77 -2.10 -15.61
CA ARG A 95 8.21 -2.66 -16.90
C ARG A 95 7.02 -3.15 -17.72
N GLU A 96 6.24 -4.07 -17.17
CA GLU A 96 5.07 -4.65 -17.84
C GLU A 96 4.11 -3.54 -18.30
N ARG A 97 3.94 -2.52 -17.47
CA ARG A 97 3.09 -1.38 -17.75
C ARG A 97 3.61 -0.50 -18.90
N LEU A 98 4.91 -0.26 -18.97
CA LEU A 98 5.53 0.50 -20.06
C LEU A 98 5.59 -0.29 -21.38
N GLU A 99 5.66 -1.62 -21.31
CA GLU A 99 5.54 -2.50 -22.49
C GLU A 99 4.12 -2.44 -23.08
N ARG A 100 3.08 -2.43 -22.23
CA ARG A 100 1.67 -2.34 -22.67
C ARG A 100 1.28 -0.95 -23.17
N GLN A 101 1.75 0.11 -22.51
CA GLN A 101 1.51 1.49 -22.94
C GLN A 101 2.75 2.34 -22.67
N PRO A 102 3.56 2.57 -23.73
CA PRO A 102 4.68 3.49 -23.70
C PRO A 102 4.25 4.93 -23.40
N TYR A 103 5.21 5.77 -23.00
CA TYR A 103 5.00 7.20 -22.81
C TYR A 103 4.31 7.87 -24.00
N GLY A 104 3.34 8.75 -23.71
CA GLY A 104 2.64 9.56 -24.71
C GLY A 104 1.58 8.81 -25.53
N LYS A 105 1.27 7.55 -25.19
CA LYS A 105 0.13 6.80 -25.75
C LYS A 105 -0.91 6.57 -24.65
N ASP A 106 -2.19 6.45 -24.99
CA ASP A 106 -3.25 6.03 -24.05
C ASP A 106 -3.32 4.49 -23.96
N LEU A 107 -3.91 3.93 -22.90
CA LEU A 107 -4.27 2.50 -22.88
C LEU A 107 -5.29 2.24 -23.99
N GLU A 108 -5.29 1.03 -24.57
CA GLU A 108 -6.23 0.64 -25.64
C GLU A 108 -7.71 0.83 -25.25
N ASN A 109 -8.03 0.78 -23.96
CA ASN A 109 -9.37 0.98 -23.42
C ASN A 109 -9.67 2.42 -22.97
N GLY A 110 -8.74 3.37 -23.18
CA GLY A 110 -8.87 4.76 -22.74
C GLY A 110 -8.85 4.98 -21.22
N ARG A 111 -8.61 3.93 -20.42
CA ARG A 111 -8.51 4.03 -18.96
C ARG A 111 -7.22 4.73 -18.56
N LYS A 112 -7.27 5.56 -17.51
CA LYS A 112 -6.09 6.20 -16.91
C LYS A 112 -5.89 5.69 -15.49
N ASP A 113 -4.88 4.84 -15.30
CA ASP A 113 -4.39 4.44 -13.98
C ASP A 113 -3.51 5.53 -13.35
N LEU A 114 -3.10 5.34 -12.09
CA LEU A 114 -2.27 6.32 -11.39
C LEU A 114 -0.92 6.52 -12.08
N LEU A 115 -0.30 5.46 -12.61
CA LEU A 115 0.97 5.57 -13.32
C LEU A 115 0.83 6.35 -14.64
N ALA A 116 -0.27 6.20 -15.37
CA ALA A 116 -0.58 7.01 -16.55
C ALA A 116 -0.58 8.50 -16.20
N ARG A 117 -1.22 8.86 -15.07
CA ARG A 117 -1.24 10.24 -14.57
C ARG A 117 0.15 10.74 -14.18
N LEU A 118 0.97 9.89 -13.57
CA LEU A 118 2.37 10.23 -13.27
C LEU A 118 3.19 10.43 -14.55
N MET A 119 3.00 9.59 -15.58
CA MET A 119 3.65 9.74 -16.88
C MET A 119 3.23 11.02 -17.64
N GLU A 120 2.02 11.54 -17.36
CA GLU A 120 1.54 12.83 -17.86
C GLU A 120 2.14 14.02 -17.09
N GLY A 121 2.59 13.79 -15.85
CA GLY A 121 3.21 14.80 -14.99
C GLY A 121 4.49 15.38 -15.61
N ARG A 122 4.75 16.65 -15.33
CA ARG A 122 5.95 17.38 -15.75
C ARG A 122 6.52 18.13 -14.55
N ASP A 123 7.84 18.17 -14.44
CA ASP A 123 8.55 18.99 -13.45
C ASP A 123 8.52 20.49 -13.84
N ASP A 124 9.13 21.33 -13.01
CA ASP A 124 9.24 22.78 -13.24
C ASP A 124 10.00 23.14 -14.53
N ASN A 125 10.78 22.21 -15.09
CA ASN A 125 11.51 22.36 -16.34
C ASN A 125 10.76 21.76 -17.54
N GLY A 126 9.56 21.20 -17.35
CA GLY A 126 8.77 20.54 -18.39
C GLY A 126 9.23 19.12 -18.74
N ALA A 127 10.09 18.50 -17.93
CA ALA A 127 10.55 17.12 -18.12
C ALA A 127 9.56 16.10 -17.53
N PRO A 128 9.30 14.96 -18.20
CA PRO A 128 8.47 13.89 -17.66
C PRO A 128 9.19 13.09 -16.58
N LEU A 129 8.42 12.41 -15.72
CA LEU A 129 8.98 11.45 -14.76
C LEU A 129 9.71 10.30 -15.48
N GLY A 130 10.95 10.08 -15.09
CA GLY A 130 11.79 8.98 -15.55
C GLY A 130 11.37 7.63 -14.97
N ARG A 131 11.92 6.54 -15.51
CA ARG A 131 11.55 5.18 -15.09
C ARG A 131 11.83 4.90 -13.61
N GLU A 132 12.92 5.44 -13.07
CA GLU A 132 13.29 5.26 -11.66
C GLU A 132 12.30 5.97 -10.73
N GLU A 133 11.88 7.19 -11.08
CA GLU A 133 10.89 7.94 -10.32
C GLU A 133 9.52 7.26 -10.38
N LEU A 134 9.11 6.78 -11.56
CA LEU A 134 7.90 5.96 -11.69
C LEU A 134 7.97 4.68 -10.84
N THR A 135 9.14 4.05 -10.76
CA THR A 135 9.34 2.85 -9.93
C THR A 135 9.24 3.20 -8.44
N ALA A 136 9.76 4.34 -8.01
CA ALA A 136 9.66 4.82 -6.64
C ALA A 136 8.19 5.14 -6.26
N GLU A 137 7.45 5.79 -7.14
CA GLU A 137 6.02 6.05 -6.95
C GLU A 137 5.20 4.76 -6.93
N ALA A 138 5.50 3.82 -7.84
CA ALA A 138 4.87 2.51 -7.88
C ALA A 138 5.09 1.73 -6.57
N LEU A 139 6.32 1.75 -6.04
CA LEU A 139 6.66 1.15 -4.77
C LEU A 139 5.87 1.77 -3.62
N THR A 140 5.73 3.10 -3.60
CA THR A 140 4.96 3.83 -2.60
C THR A 140 3.49 3.41 -2.62
N GLN A 141 2.87 3.36 -3.80
CA GLN A 141 1.48 2.94 -3.95
C GLN A 141 1.28 1.49 -3.53
N LEU A 142 2.19 0.59 -3.91
CA LEU A 142 2.14 -0.82 -3.51
C LEU A 142 2.16 -0.96 -2.00
N ILE A 143 3.09 -0.30 -1.30
CA ILE A 143 3.20 -0.36 0.16
C ILE A 143 1.95 0.22 0.82
N ALA A 144 1.57 1.44 0.44
CA ALA A 144 0.50 2.16 1.10
C ALA A 144 -0.86 1.51 0.87
N GLY A 145 -1.16 1.04 -0.35
CA GLY A 145 -2.49 0.55 -0.71
C GLY A 145 -2.74 -0.92 -0.34
N SER A 146 -1.71 -1.76 -0.31
CA SER A 146 -1.89 -3.19 -0.03
C SER A 146 -2.04 -3.48 1.47
N ASP A 147 -0.98 -3.25 2.25
CA ASP A 147 -0.91 -3.66 3.67
C ASP A 147 -1.90 -2.91 4.56
N THR A 148 -2.10 -1.61 4.31
CA THR A 148 -3.01 -0.83 5.17
C THR A 148 -4.47 -1.23 4.99
N THR A 149 -4.90 -1.41 3.73
CA THR A 149 -6.27 -1.78 3.38
C THR A 149 -6.59 -3.21 3.81
N SER A 150 -5.65 -4.14 3.63
CA SER A 150 -5.86 -5.54 4.00
C SER A 150 -5.97 -5.71 5.52
N ASN A 151 -5.07 -5.11 6.31
CA ASN A 151 -5.13 -5.16 7.76
C ASN A 151 -6.38 -4.49 8.31
N SER A 152 -6.77 -3.33 7.77
CA SER A 152 -8.01 -2.64 8.15
C SER A 152 -9.24 -3.50 7.88
N SER A 153 -9.27 -4.21 6.73
CA SER A 153 -10.36 -5.12 6.37
C SER A 153 -10.41 -6.37 7.26
N CYS A 154 -9.25 -6.94 7.59
CA CYS A 154 -9.15 -8.04 8.56
C CYS A 154 -9.68 -7.62 9.94
N ALA A 155 -9.26 -6.45 10.42
CA ALA A 155 -9.71 -5.90 11.69
C ALA A 155 -11.22 -5.63 11.70
N LEU A 156 -11.74 -5.04 10.62
CA LEU A 156 -13.18 -4.80 10.43
C LEU A 156 -13.97 -6.09 10.61
N LEU A 157 -13.61 -7.13 9.85
CA LEU A 157 -14.29 -8.42 9.92
C LEU A 157 -14.23 -8.99 11.34
N PHE A 158 -13.04 -8.99 11.95
CA PHE A 158 -12.83 -9.49 13.31
C PHE A 158 -13.72 -8.78 14.34
N HIS A 159 -13.73 -7.45 14.34
CA HIS A 159 -14.52 -6.66 15.30
C HIS A 159 -16.02 -6.80 15.05
N VAL A 160 -16.45 -6.80 13.79
CA VAL A 160 -17.87 -6.95 13.43
C VAL A 160 -18.44 -8.28 13.91
N VAL A 161 -17.70 -9.39 13.75
CA VAL A 161 -18.20 -10.72 14.12
C VAL A 161 -18.10 -11.02 15.62
N ARG A 162 -17.10 -10.46 16.33
CA ARG A 162 -16.86 -10.78 17.75
C ARG A 162 -17.58 -9.88 18.74
N THR A 163 -17.92 -8.66 18.35
CA THR A 163 -18.42 -7.66 19.32
C THR A 163 -19.88 -7.94 19.70
N ASP A 164 -20.17 -7.86 21.00
CA ASP A 164 -21.53 -7.88 21.58
C ASP A 164 -22.42 -9.05 21.12
N GLY A 165 -21.86 -10.25 21.00
CA GLY A 165 -22.62 -11.44 20.59
C GLY A 165 -23.22 -11.31 19.18
N GLY A 166 -22.50 -10.65 18.27
CA GLY A 166 -22.92 -10.42 16.88
C GLY A 166 -23.96 -9.32 16.70
N ARG A 167 -24.21 -8.48 17.73
CA ARG A 167 -25.10 -7.32 17.62
C ARG A 167 -24.63 -6.36 16.53
N VAL A 168 -23.31 -6.12 16.45
CA VAL A 168 -22.72 -5.22 15.46
C VAL A 168 -22.99 -5.73 14.05
N LEU A 169 -22.71 -7.02 13.79
CA LEU A 169 -22.98 -7.68 12.52
C LEU A 169 -24.46 -7.59 12.12
N ARG A 170 -25.40 -7.98 13.00
CA ARG A 170 -26.84 -7.96 12.67
C ARG A 170 -27.35 -6.57 12.32
N ARG A 171 -26.91 -5.55 13.05
CA ARG A 171 -27.30 -4.16 12.79
C ARG A 171 -26.69 -3.63 11.49
N LEU A 172 -25.45 -4.01 11.18
CA LEU A 172 -24.79 -3.63 9.94
C LEU A 172 -25.49 -4.27 8.74
N GLN A 173 -25.79 -5.56 8.82
CA GLN A 173 -26.56 -6.27 7.79
C GLN A 173 -27.93 -5.62 7.58
N ALA A 174 -28.67 -5.29 8.65
CA ALA A 174 -29.97 -4.64 8.53
C ALA A 174 -29.92 -3.27 7.83
N GLU A 175 -28.87 -2.46 8.07
CA GLU A 175 -28.69 -1.19 7.34
C GLU A 175 -28.35 -1.41 5.86
N LEU A 176 -27.49 -2.38 5.57
CA LEU A 176 -27.12 -2.73 4.19
C LEU A 176 -28.32 -3.30 3.41
N ASP A 177 -29.07 -4.23 4.00
CA ASP A 177 -30.25 -4.84 3.37
C ASP A 177 -31.35 -3.80 3.09
N ALA A 178 -31.47 -2.78 3.95
CA ALA A 178 -32.44 -1.69 3.75
C ALA A 178 -32.00 -0.69 2.67
N ALA A 179 -30.69 -0.50 2.47
CA ALA A 179 -30.14 0.47 1.54
C ALA A 179 -29.92 -0.09 0.13
N LEU A 180 -29.58 -1.39 0.02
CA LEU A 180 -29.17 -2.00 -1.24
C LEU A 180 -30.36 -2.50 -2.05
N PRO A 181 -30.44 -2.18 -3.36
CA PRO A 181 -31.51 -2.68 -4.21
C PRO A 181 -31.48 -4.21 -4.32
N ALA A 182 -32.66 -4.83 -4.31
CA ALA A 182 -32.77 -6.27 -4.57
C ALA A 182 -32.17 -6.64 -5.93
N GLY A 183 -31.36 -7.71 -5.98
CA GLY A 183 -30.72 -8.20 -7.21
C GLY A 183 -29.40 -7.52 -7.58
N LYS A 184 -28.84 -6.65 -6.71
CA LYS A 184 -27.49 -6.09 -6.88
C LYS A 184 -26.50 -6.83 -5.97
N ASP A 185 -25.66 -7.68 -6.55
CA ASP A 185 -24.70 -8.50 -5.79
C ASP A 185 -23.55 -7.68 -5.17
N VAL A 186 -23.09 -6.63 -5.88
CA VAL A 186 -21.99 -5.75 -5.43
C VAL A 186 -22.47 -4.30 -5.42
N PRO A 187 -22.50 -3.63 -4.26
CA PRO A 187 -22.91 -2.24 -4.19
C PRO A 187 -21.90 -1.31 -4.85
N THR A 188 -22.38 -0.22 -5.44
CA THR A 188 -21.52 0.87 -5.88
C THR A 188 -21.14 1.75 -4.69
N PHE A 189 -20.04 2.51 -4.81
CA PHE A 189 -19.62 3.45 -3.78
C PHE A 189 -20.76 4.39 -3.35
N ASP A 190 -21.53 4.91 -4.30
CA ASP A 190 -22.65 5.81 -4.01
C ASP A 190 -23.80 5.17 -3.22
N ASP A 191 -23.96 3.85 -3.29
CA ASP A 191 -24.99 3.15 -2.50
C ASP A 191 -24.65 3.14 -1.01
N VAL A 192 -23.36 3.09 -0.69
CA VAL A 192 -22.87 2.80 0.67
C VAL A 192 -22.22 3.99 1.36
N ARG A 193 -21.75 5.00 0.61
CA ARG A 193 -20.91 6.08 1.16
C ARG A 193 -21.57 6.89 2.27
N ASN A 194 -22.91 6.99 2.27
CA ASN A 194 -23.66 7.81 3.22
C ASN A 194 -24.35 7.00 4.33
N LEU A 195 -24.08 5.69 4.44
CA LEU A 195 -24.73 4.83 5.42
C LEU A 195 -24.16 5.07 6.83
N PRO A 196 -24.94 5.62 7.77
CA PRO A 196 -24.41 6.14 9.02
C PRO A 196 -23.84 5.05 9.93
N TYR A 197 -24.44 3.88 9.98
CA TYR A 197 -23.95 2.80 10.84
C TYR A 197 -22.72 2.11 10.22
N LEU A 198 -22.67 1.91 8.90
CA LEU A 198 -21.45 1.48 8.20
C LEU A 198 -20.29 2.43 8.49
N GLN A 199 -20.49 3.74 8.36
CA GLN A 199 -19.46 4.74 8.67
C GLN A 199 -19.03 4.67 10.15
N SER A 200 -19.98 4.47 11.06
CA SER A 200 -19.67 4.29 12.48
C SER A 200 -18.81 3.05 12.73
N VAL A 201 -19.14 1.92 12.08
CA VAL A 201 -18.39 0.67 12.19
C VAL A 201 -16.97 0.81 11.61
N LEU A 202 -16.82 1.45 10.46
CA LEU A 202 -15.51 1.72 9.84
C LEU A 202 -14.65 2.60 10.74
N ASN A 203 -15.19 3.74 11.19
CA ASN A 203 -14.47 4.66 12.07
C ASN A 203 -14.09 4.01 13.40
N GLU A 204 -15.01 3.25 14.01
CA GLU A 204 -14.74 2.60 15.29
C GLU A 204 -13.73 1.46 15.16
N THR A 205 -13.76 0.74 14.04
CA THR A 205 -12.74 -0.27 13.70
C THR A 205 -11.36 0.39 13.61
N LEU A 206 -11.23 1.49 12.86
CA LEU A 206 -9.94 2.18 12.69
C LEU A 206 -9.47 2.87 13.98
N ARG A 207 -10.41 3.30 14.84
CA ARG A 207 -10.09 3.84 16.16
C ARG A 207 -9.53 2.76 17.10
N HIS A 208 -10.11 1.56 17.08
CA HIS A 208 -9.65 0.44 17.90
C HIS A 208 -8.41 -0.26 17.34
N HIS A 209 -8.35 -0.41 16.02
CA HIS A 209 -7.29 -1.07 15.29
C HIS A 209 -6.65 -0.08 14.31
N SER A 210 -5.72 0.71 14.85
CA SER A 210 -4.99 1.69 14.06
C SER A 210 -3.86 1.01 13.29
N THR A 211 -4.08 0.76 12.00
CA THR A 211 -3.12 0.05 11.12
C THR A 211 -1.76 0.76 11.02
N SER A 212 -1.73 2.08 11.23
CA SER A 212 -0.49 2.86 11.37
C SER A 212 -0.42 3.52 12.75
N GLY A 213 -0.24 2.69 13.78
CA GLY A 213 -0.32 3.13 15.18
C GLY A 213 0.75 4.15 15.62
N ILE A 214 1.95 4.10 15.03
CA ILE A 214 3.06 5.03 15.36
C ILE A 214 3.07 6.29 14.48
N GLY A 215 2.29 6.32 13.40
CA GLY A 215 2.37 7.35 12.36
C GLY A 215 3.69 7.34 11.59
N LEU A 216 3.84 8.29 10.67
CA LEU A 216 5.10 8.50 9.94
C LEU A 216 5.98 9.49 10.70
N PRO A 217 7.28 9.18 10.93
CA PRO A 217 8.21 10.12 11.55
C PRO A 217 8.25 11.46 10.79
N ARG A 218 8.44 12.53 11.55
CA ARG A 218 8.66 13.88 11.01
C ARG A 218 10.06 14.33 11.39
N GLN A 219 10.70 15.06 10.49
CA GLN A 219 12.01 15.67 10.73
C GLN A 219 11.87 17.18 10.57
N ILE A 220 12.52 17.94 11.44
CA ILE A 220 12.54 19.39 11.31
C ILE A 220 13.57 19.74 10.22
N PRO A 221 13.21 20.54 9.20
CA PRO A 221 14.15 20.89 8.13
C PRO A 221 15.46 21.42 8.70
N ALA A 222 16.58 20.88 8.21
CA ALA A 222 17.92 21.17 8.72
C ALA A 222 18.31 22.65 8.57
N ASP A 223 17.68 23.35 7.64
CA ASP A 223 17.86 24.77 7.33
C ASP A 223 16.85 25.70 8.05
N SER A 224 16.01 25.15 8.94
CA SER A 224 15.06 25.94 9.72
C SER A 224 15.65 26.48 11.03
N ALA A 225 14.91 27.35 11.73
CA ALA A 225 15.27 27.82 13.06
C ALA A 225 14.95 26.82 14.20
N GLY A 226 14.47 25.62 13.88
CA GLY A 226 13.84 24.72 14.85
C GLY A 226 12.37 25.12 15.13
N ILE A 227 11.72 24.41 16.06
CA ILE A 227 10.34 24.70 16.47
C ILE A 227 10.22 24.65 17.99
N THR A 228 9.46 25.59 18.57
CA THR A 228 9.09 25.52 19.99
C THR A 228 7.65 25.06 20.11
N LEU A 229 7.42 23.93 20.77
CA LEU A 229 6.09 23.40 21.07
C LEU A 229 5.93 23.28 22.58
N HIS A 230 4.87 23.88 23.12
CA HIS A 230 4.60 23.87 24.57
C HIS A 230 5.80 24.27 25.45
N GLY A 231 6.59 25.24 25.00
CA GLY A 231 7.78 25.73 25.73
C GLY A 231 9.02 24.85 25.61
N HIS A 232 8.96 23.72 24.88
CA HIS A 232 10.12 22.90 24.55
C HIS A 232 10.63 23.25 23.15
N TYR A 233 11.92 23.57 23.06
CA TYR A 233 12.58 23.84 21.78
C TYR A 233 13.12 22.54 21.18
N PHE A 234 12.72 22.27 19.94
CA PHE A 234 13.22 21.17 19.12
C PHE A 234 14.14 21.76 18.03
N PRO A 235 15.43 21.39 18.01
CA PRO A 235 16.37 21.91 17.03
C PRO A 235 16.12 21.31 15.63
N PRO A 236 16.71 21.90 14.58
CA PRO A 236 16.75 21.29 13.25
C PRO A 236 17.35 19.88 13.25
N GLY A 237 16.87 19.02 12.34
CA GLY A 237 17.27 17.61 12.21
C GLY A 237 16.31 16.63 12.83
#